data_AF-A0A965IZQ5-F1
#
_entry.id   AF-A0A965IZQ5-F1
#
_cell.length_a   1.000
_cell.length_b   1.000
_cell.length_c   1.000
_cell.angle_alpha   90.00
_cell.angle_beta   90.00
_cell.angle_gamma   90.00
#
_symmetry.space_group_name_H-M   'P 1'
#
loop_
_entity.id
_entity.type
_entity.pdbx_description
1 polymer ?
#
loop_
_entity_poly.entity_id
_entity_poly.type
_entity_poly.pdbx_seq_one_letter_code
_entity_poly.pdbx_strand_id
1 'polypeptide(L)'
;FDPDFFAHMEEIDWCLRAQSLGYTLMFCPESTVYHLGGGTMPYSSPFKTYLNFKNNLSMIIKNHQGWLFPLLFIRMSLDGIAAFKFLFEGKISLLWAVFKSHMSTYKNLPRNLKKRSQIKQTRKKALLNYKGSIVWGFYIMKTKNYRSLNKRRFEL
;
A
#
# COMPACT_ATOMS: atom_id res chain seq x y z
N PHE A 1 -11.39 4.46 -11.29
CA PHE A 1 -11.42 3.40 -10.26
C PHE A 1 -10.84 2.12 -10.84
N ASP A 2 -10.18 1.27 -10.05
CA ASP A 2 -9.73 -0.06 -10.49
C ASP A 2 -10.62 -1.15 -9.87
N PRO A 3 -11.47 -1.84 -10.67
CA PRO A 3 -12.42 -2.83 -10.15
C PRO A 3 -11.77 -4.09 -9.58
N ASP A 4 -10.46 -4.26 -9.69
CA ASP A 4 -9.75 -5.37 -9.06
C ASP A 4 -9.61 -5.24 -7.54
N PHE A 5 -9.84 -4.02 -7.01
CA PHE A 5 -9.95 -3.78 -5.58
C PHE A 5 -11.42 -3.81 -5.16
N PHE A 6 -11.75 -4.79 -4.31
CA PHE A 6 -13.03 -4.81 -3.61
C PHE A 6 -13.03 -3.86 -2.41
N ALA A 7 -12.00 -3.96 -1.55
CA ALA A 7 -11.76 -3.11 -0.40
C ALA A 7 -10.27 -3.09 -0.05
N HIS A 8 -9.80 -2.02 0.60
CA HIS A 8 -8.40 -1.77 0.95
C HIS A 8 -7.49 -1.45 -0.24
N MET A 9 -6.71 -0.36 -0.09
CA MET A 9 -5.76 0.19 -1.06
C MET A 9 -6.38 0.80 -2.32
N GLU A 10 -7.69 0.70 -2.51
CA GLU A 10 -8.46 1.32 -3.58
C GLU A 10 -8.35 2.85 -3.56
N GLU A 11 -8.45 3.44 -2.36
CA GLU A 11 -8.33 4.89 -2.18
C GLU A 11 -6.90 5.36 -2.43
N ILE A 12 -5.90 4.59 -1.97
CA ILE A 12 -4.49 4.90 -2.12
C ILE A 12 -4.09 4.79 -3.60
N ASP A 13 -4.50 3.72 -4.29
CA ASP A 13 -4.27 3.56 -5.73
C ASP A 13 -4.90 4.71 -6.52
N TRP A 14 -6.13 5.10 -6.19
CA TRP A 14 -6.79 6.23 -6.84
C TRP A 14 -6.03 7.54 -6.63
N CYS A 15 -5.65 7.84 -5.38
CA CYS A 15 -4.88 9.03 -5.02
C CYS A 15 -3.52 9.10 -5.73
N LEU A 16 -2.79 7.98 -5.81
CA LEU A 16 -1.52 7.90 -6.54
C LEU A 16 -1.74 8.15 -8.03
N ARG A 17 -2.78 7.55 -8.62
CA ARG A 17 -3.10 7.79 -10.03
C ARG A 17 -3.49 9.24 -10.29
N ALA A 18 -4.33 9.83 -9.44
CA ALA A 18 -4.74 11.23 -9.55
C ALA A 18 -3.53 12.17 -9.48
N GLN A 19 -2.63 12.00 -8.51
CA GLN A 19 -1.39 12.76 -8.44
C GLN A 19 -0.52 12.59 -9.68
N SER A 20 -0.40 11.36 -10.19
CA SER A 20 0.38 11.07 -11.41
C SER A 20 -0.17 11.74 -12.66
N LEU A 21 -1.47 12.08 -12.67
CA LEU A 21 -2.16 12.83 -13.72
C LEU A 21 -2.10 14.36 -13.51
N GLY A 22 -1.43 14.83 -12.46
CA GLY A 22 -1.26 16.25 -12.15
C GLY A 22 -2.34 16.84 -11.25
N TYR A 23 -3.26 16.03 -10.71
CA TYR A 23 -4.25 16.52 -9.76
C TYR A 23 -3.62 16.73 -8.37
N THR A 24 -4.10 17.75 -7.66
CA THR A 24 -3.71 18.03 -6.27
C THR A 24 -4.69 17.36 -5.33
N LEU A 25 -4.16 16.62 -4.34
CA LEU A 25 -4.97 16.08 -3.25
C LEU A 25 -5.05 17.10 -2.12
N MET A 26 -6.25 17.38 -1.64
CA MET A 26 -6.52 18.33 -0.56
C MET A 26 -7.40 17.67 0.51
N PHE A 27 -7.34 18.18 1.74
CA PHE A 27 -8.26 17.83 2.82
C PHE A 27 -8.87 19.12 3.37
N CYS A 28 -10.13 19.05 3.83
CA CYS A 28 -10.85 20.18 4.41
C CYS A 28 -10.94 19.99 5.93
N PRO A 29 -10.10 20.68 6.74
CA PRO A 29 -10.10 20.52 8.19
C PRO A 29 -11.40 21.02 8.85
N GLU A 30 -12.14 21.92 8.20
CA GLU A 30 -13.40 22.47 8.71
C GLU A 30 -14.56 21.45 8.65
N SER A 31 -14.42 20.39 7.84
CA SER A 31 -15.41 19.33 7.72
C SER A 31 -15.03 18.12 8.57
N THR A 32 -15.81 17.84 9.62
CA THR A 32 -15.60 16.70 10.51
C THR A 32 -16.63 15.61 10.22
N VAL A 33 -16.16 14.39 9.93
CA VAL A 33 -16.99 13.20 9.71
C VAL A 33 -16.55 12.10 10.67
N TYR A 34 -17.50 11.55 11.44
CA TYR A 34 -17.23 10.45 12.36
C TYR A 34 -17.31 9.11 11.62
N HIS A 35 -16.26 8.29 11.74
CA HIS A 35 -16.19 6.99 11.11
C HIS A 35 -15.98 5.89 12.15
N LEU A 36 -16.85 4.89 12.16
CA LEU A 36 -16.67 3.68 12.96
C LEU A 36 -15.71 2.73 12.25
N GLY A 37 -14.47 2.66 12.72
CA GLY A 37 -13.45 1.77 12.16
C GLY A 37 -13.84 0.30 12.24
N GLY A 38 -13.68 -0.42 11.13
CA GLY A 38 -13.88 -1.88 11.09
C GLY A 38 -15.33 -2.36 10.96
N GLY A 39 -16.28 -1.47 10.64
CA GLY A 39 -17.71 -1.81 10.51
C GLY A 39 -18.01 -2.91 9.47
N THR A 40 -17.28 -2.97 8.36
CA THR A 40 -17.52 -3.97 7.29
C THR A 40 -16.78 -5.30 7.53
N MET A 41 -15.55 -5.24 8.07
CA MET A 41 -14.71 -6.43 8.25
C MET A 41 -13.84 -6.33 9.52
N PRO A 42 -13.96 -7.30 10.46
CA PRO A 42 -13.15 -7.37 11.66
C PRO A 42 -11.65 -7.48 11.36
N TYR A 43 -10.81 -6.96 12.26
CA TYR A 43 -9.35 -7.05 12.13
C TYR A 43 -8.81 -8.48 12.12
N SER A 44 -9.50 -9.42 12.76
CA SER A 44 -9.15 -10.84 12.78
C SER A 44 -9.60 -11.61 11.55
N SER A 45 -10.26 -10.97 10.58
CA SER A 45 -10.78 -11.64 9.39
C SER A 45 -9.64 -12.09 8.45
N PRO A 46 -9.53 -13.41 8.14
CA PRO A 46 -8.56 -13.89 7.17
C PRO A 46 -8.79 -13.31 5.77
N PHE A 47 -10.05 -13.04 5.40
CA PHE A 47 -10.38 -12.43 4.12
C PHE A 47 -9.88 -10.99 4.04
N LYS A 48 -10.05 -10.21 5.11
CA LYS A 48 -9.51 -8.85 5.23
C LYS A 48 -7.98 -8.86 5.09
N THR A 49 -7.32 -9.77 5.80
CA THR A 49 -5.87 -9.96 5.75
C THR A 49 -5.40 -10.31 4.34
N TYR A 50 -6.06 -11.26 3.68
CA TYR A 50 -5.78 -11.64 2.30
C TYR A 50 -5.90 -10.43 1.35
N LEU A 51 -7.00 -9.68 1.44
CA LEU A 51 -7.22 -8.49 0.62
C LEU A 51 -6.15 -7.44 0.87
N ASN A 52 -5.81 -7.15 2.13
CA ASN A 52 -4.81 -6.14 2.48
C ASN A 52 -3.45 -6.44 1.83
N PHE A 53 -2.92 -7.66 2.03
CA PHE A 53 -1.62 -8.04 1.45
C PHE A 53 -1.65 -8.10 -0.08
N LYS A 54 -2.68 -8.74 -0.66
CA LYS A 54 -2.82 -8.88 -2.14
C LYS A 54 -2.95 -7.50 -2.80
N ASN A 55 -3.80 -6.64 -2.26
CA ASN A 55 -4.08 -5.33 -2.82
C ASN A 55 -2.90 -4.39 -2.64
N ASN A 56 -2.19 -4.47 -1.52
CA ASN A 56 -0.98 -3.67 -1.30
C ASN A 56 0.10 -4.00 -2.34
N LEU A 57 0.36 -5.28 -2.60
CA LEU A 57 1.30 -5.71 -3.63
C LEU A 57 0.84 -5.28 -5.03
N SER A 58 -0.45 -5.46 -5.38
CA SER A 58 -0.99 -5.00 -6.66
C SER A 58 -0.86 -3.48 -6.85
N MET A 59 -1.16 -2.70 -5.81
CA MET A 59 -1.01 -1.24 -5.82
C MET A 59 0.46 -0.81 -6.03
N ILE A 60 1.41 -1.46 -5.35
CA ILE A 60 2.85 -1.22 -5.53
C ILE A 60 3.27 -1.55 -6.97
N ILE A 61 2.91 -2.74 -7.48
CA ILE A 61 3.24 -3.15 -8.86
C ILE A 61 2.76 -2.12 -9.87
N LYS A 62 1.53 -1.62 -9.71
CA LYS A 62 0.95 -0.67 -10.65
C LYS A 62 1.57 0.72 -10.59
N ASN A 63 1.83 1.25 -9.38
CA ASN A 63 2.09 2.68 -9.20
C ASN A 63 3.55 3.03 -8.87
N HIS A 64 4.33 2.12 -8.29
CA HIS A 64 5.69 2.41 -7.83
C HIS A 64 6.59 2.95 -8.96
N GLN A 65 7.38 3.98 -8.70
CA GLN A 65 8.34 4.54 -9.66
C GLN A 65 9.74 4.10 -9.27
N GLY A 66 10.46 3.43 -10.18
CA GLY A 66 11.79 2.89 -9.92
C GLY A 66 11.86 1.37 -10.03
N TRP A 67 12.83 0.78 -9.31
CA TRP A 67 13.16 -0.64 -9.37
C TRP A 67 12.13 -1.47 -8.61
N LEU A 68 11.23 -2.08 -9.37
CA LEU A 68 10.07 -2.80 -8.83
C LEU A 68 10.47 -4.05 -8.04
N PHE A 69 11.28 -4.94 -8.61
CA PHE A 69 11.54 -6.25 -8.03
C PHE A 69 12.29 -6.20 -6.67
N PRO A 70 13.31 -5.35 -6.47
CA PRO A 70 13.92 -5.18 -5.15
C PRO A 70 12.91 -4.70 -4.10
N LEU A 71 12.05 -3.73 -4.44
CA LEU A 71 11.01 -3.26 -3.52
C LEU A 71 10.00 -4.36 -3.20
N LEU A 72 9.56 -5.14 -4.19
CA LEU A 72 8.65 -6.25 -3.97
C LEU A 72 9.27 -7.32 -3.09
N PHE A 73 10.55 -7.65 -3.31
CA PHE A 73 11.27 -8.60 -2.47
C PHE A 73 11.25 -8.15 -1.00
N ILE A 74 11.70 -6.92 -0.72
CA ILE A 74 11.68 -6.35 0.64
C ILE A 74 10.25 -6.39 1.22
N ARG A 75 9.27 -5.95 0.44
CA ARG A 75 7.87 -5.90 0.89
C ARG A 75 7.33 -7.29 1.23
N MET A 76 7.60 -8.29 0.41
CA MET A 76 7.16 -9.67 0.63
C MET A 76 7.92 -10.35 1.77
N SER A 77 9.19 -9.97 2.01
CA SER A 77 9.91 -10.39 3.21
C SER A 77 9.26 -9.84 4.48
N LEU A 78 8.82 -8.57 4.48
CA LEU A 78 8.06 -7.99 5.60
C LEU A 78 6.72 -8.70 5.81
N ASP A 79 6.06 -9.16 4.74
CA ASP A 79 4.88 -10.02 4.85
C ASP A 79 5.20 -11.35 5.52
N GLY A 80 6.35 -11.94 5.18
CA GLY A 80 6.86 -13.14 5.84
C GLY A 80 7.03 -12.94 7.34
N ILE A 81 7.62 -11.81 7.77
CA ILE A 81 7.75 -11.47 9.20
C ILE A 81 6.38 -11.37 9.87
N ALA A 82 5.40 -10.74 9.22
CA ALA A 82 4.03 -10.70 9.73
C ALA A 82 3.38 -12.09 9.81
N ALA A 83 3.63 -12.96 8.81
CA ALA A 83 3.14 -14.34 8.80
C ALA A 83 3.76 -15.17 9.94
N PHE A 84 5.06 -15.02 10.20
CA PHE A 84 5.71 -15.64 11.37
C PHE A 84 5.09 -15.17 12.68
N LYS A 85 4.79 -13.87 12.82
CA LYS A 85 4.06 -13.36 13.99
C LYS A 85 2.71 -14.05 14.14
N PHE A 86 1.94 -14.21 13.06
CA PHE A 86 0.67 -14.92 13.11
C PHE A 86 0.83 -16.40 13.49
N LEU A 87 1.91 -17.05 13.06
CA LEU A 87 2.22 -18.43 13.47
C LEU A 87 2.41 -18.53 14.98
N PHE A 88 3.25 -17.67 15.56
CA PHE A 88 3.51 -17.65 17.01
C PHE A 88 2.27 -17.28 17.84
N GLU A 89 1.36 -16.49 17.28
CA GLU A 89 0.07 -16.17 17.90
C GLU A 89 -0.99 -17.28 17.71
N GLY A 90 -0.67 -18.40 17.05
CA GLY A 90 -1.61 -19.49 16.76
C GLY A 90 -2.66 -19.14 15.69
N LYS A 91 -2.51 -18.02 14.98
CA LYS A 91 -3.46 -17.50 13.98
C LYS A 91 -3.21 -18.09 12.60
N ILE A 92 -3.34 -19.41 12.48
CA ILE A 92 -3.03 -20.17 11.25
C ILE A 92 -3.83 -19.70 10.04
N SER A 93 -5.09 -19.29 10.23
CA SER A 93 -5.93 -18.77 9.15
C SER A 93 -5.39 -17.46 8.56
N LEU A 94 -4.78 -16.59 9.38
CA LEU A 94 -4.14 -15.36 8.92
C LEU A 94 -2.84 -15.64 8.18
N LEU A 95 -2.03 -16.58 8.67
CA LEU A 95 -0.85 -17.06 7.95
C LEU A 95 -1.21 -17.55 6.55
N TRP A 96 -2.24 -18.40 6.45
CA TRP A 96 -2.74 -18.87 5.16
C TRP A 96 -3.25 -17.74 4.26
N ALA A 97 -3.84 -16.69 4.84
CA ALA A 97 -4.25 -15.51 4.09
C ALA A 97 -3.05 -14.77 3.47
N VAL A 98 -1.93 -14.64 4.19
CA VAL A 98 -0.69 -14.07 3.65
C VAL A 98 -0.18 -14.94 2.50
N PHE A 99 -0.07 -16.25 2.69
CA PHE A 99 0.38 -17.15 1.63
C PHE A 99 -0.50 -17.07 0.37
N LYS A 100 -1.83 -17.14 0.54
CA LYS A 100 -2.78 -16.98 -0.57
C LYS A 100 -2.63 -15.64 -1.28
N SER A 101 -2.33 -14.57 -0.54
CA SER A 101 -2.12 -13.24 -1.13
C SER A 101 -0.91 -13.19 -2.07
N HIS A 102 0.19 -13.87 -1.71
CA HIS A 102 1.39 -13.99 -2.54
C HIS A 102 1.13 -14.83 -3.78
N MET A 103 0.48 -15.99 -3.64
CA MET A 103 0.10 -16.83 -4.79
C MET A 103 -0.81 -16.09 -5.76
N SER A 104 -1.79 -15.35 -5.23
CA SER A 104 -2.68 -14.49 -6.03
C SER A 104 -1.90 -13.36 -6.72
N THR A 105 -0.89 -12.79 -6.05
CA THR A 105 -0.02 -11.77 -6.65
C THR A 105 0.78 -12.34 -7.81
N TYR A 106 1.39 -13.52 -7.67
CA TYR A 106 2.11 -14.19 -8.76
C TYR A 106 1.20 -14.50 -9.94
N LYS A 107 0.03 -15.07 -9.69
CA LYS A 107 -0.98 -15.34 -10.73
C LYS A 107 -1.39 -14.08 -11.49
N ASN A 108 -1.56 -12.96 -10.80
CA ASN A 108 -2.02 -11.71 -11.38
C ASN A 108 -0.88 -10.77 -11.82
N LEU A 109 0.38 -11.18 -11.68
CA LEU A 109 1.54 -10.34 -11.99
C LEU A 109 1.54 -9.84 -13.44
N PRO A 110 1.30 -10.66 -14.48
CA PRO A 110 1.26 -10.18 -15.87
C PRO A 110 0.20 -9.10 -16.09
N ARG A 111 -0.98 -9.29 -15.50
CA ARG A 111 -2.10 -8.33 -15.57
C ARG A 111 -1.72 -7.00 -14.91
N ASN A 112 -1.14 -7.05 -13.72
CA ASN A 112 -0.70 -5.86 -12.99
C ASN A 112 0.44 -5.13 -13.72
N LEU A 113 1.36 -5.85 -14.37
CA LEU A 113 2.42 -5.27 -15.19
C LEU A 113 1.88 -4.60 -16.46
N LYS A 114 0.85 -5.18 -17.10
CA LYS A 114 0.14 -4.54 -18.22
C LYS A 114 -0.47 -3.21 -17.78
N LYS A 115 -1.17 -3.19 -16.65
CA LYS A 115 -1.74 -1.96 -16.06
C LYS A 115 -0.66 -0.94 -15.68
N ARG A 116 0.47 -1.40 -15.12
CA ARG A 116 1.64 -0.55 -14.84
C ARG A 116 2.12 0.18 -16.09
N SER A 117 2.20 -0.52 -17.22
CA SER A 117 2.60 0.09 -18.50
C SER A 117 1.62 1.19 -18.93
N GLN A 118 0.31 0.93 -18.86
CA GLN A 118 -0.73 1.92 -19.19
C GLN A 118 -0.69 3.15 -18.28
N ILE A 119 -0.49 2.94 -16.97
CA ILE A 119 -0.34 4.04 -16.00
C ILE A 119 0.92 4.85 -16.32
N LYS A 120 2.01 4.19 -16.70
CA LYS A 120 3.27 4.87 -17.07
C LYS A 120 3.09 5.74 -18.32
N GLN A 121 2.32 5.30 -19.31
CA GLN A 121 2.06 6.05 -20.55
C GLN A 121 1.22 7.31 -20.32
N THR A 122 0.26 7.25 -19.38
CA THR A 122 -0.65 8.36 -19.10
C THR A 122 -0.14 9.33 -18.04
N ARG A 123 1.01 9.03 -17.44
CA ARG A 123 1.60 9.84 -16.37
C ARG A 123 2.04 11.20 -16.89
N LYS A 124 1.57 12.25 -16.22
CA LYS A 124 1.96 13.64 -16.47
C LYS A 124 2.97 14.18 -15.45
N LYS A 125 2.95 13.66 -14.22
CA LYS A 125 3.83 14.11 -13.13
C LYS A 125 4.47 12.94 -12.37
N ALA A 126 5.71 13.13 -11.93
CA ALA A 126 6.33 12.23 -10.96
C ALA A 126 5.55 12.27 -9.63
N LEU A 127 5.53 11.16 -8.91
CA LEU A 127 4.90 11.11 -7.60
C LEU A 127 5.86 11.71 -6.58
N LEU A 128 5.30 12.46 -5.62
CA LEU A 128 6.09 12.94 -4.49
C LEU A 128 6.68 11.73 -3.77
N ASN A 129 8.00 11.67 -3.70
CA ASN A 129 8.72 10.55 -3.12
C ASN A 129 9.50 11.01 -1.89
N TYR A 130 9.32 10.30 -0.78
CA TYR A 130 10.07 10.51 0.44
C TYR A 130 11.13 9.42 0.57
N LYS A 131 12.40 9.78 0.44
CA LYS A 131 13.54 8.84 0.49
C LYS A 131 13.90 8.35 1.89
N GLY A 132 13.17 8.77 2.92
CA GLY A 132 13.36 8.28 4.28
C GLY A 132 12.43 7.11 4.63
N SER A 133 12.82 6.31 5.63
CA SER A 133 11.90 5.34 6.22
C SER A 133 10.92 6.06 7.15
N ILE A 134 9.63 6.09 6.77
CA ILE A 134 8.55 6.60 7.62
C ILE A 134 8.42 5.73 8.88
N VAL A 135 8.58 4.42 8.75
CA VAL A 135 8.52 3.46 9.87
C VAL A 135 9.61 3.77 10.89
N TRP A 136 10.85 3.96 10.45
CA TRP A 136 11.95 4.37 11.33
C TRP A 136 11.69 5.72 11.97
N GLY A 137 11.23 6.69 11.18
CA GLY A 137 10.88 8.02 11.69
C GLY A 137 9.83 7.97 12.79
N PHE A 138 8.80 7.15 12.62
CA PHE A 138 7.73 7.03 13.59
C PHE A 138 8.16 6.28 14.86
N TYR A 139 8.71 5.07 14.73
CA TYR A 139 8.99 4.20 15.88
C TYR A 139 10.29 4.54 16.62
N ILE A 140 11.34 5.00 15.90
CA ILE A 140 12.65 5.28 16.49
C ILE A 140 12.82 6.79 16.73
N MET A 141 12.60 7.61 15.70
CA MET A 141 12.81 9.06 15.79
C MET A 141 11.61 9.82 16.38
N LYS A 142 10.53 9.12 16.78
CA LYS A 142 9.29 9.68 17.35
C LYS A 142 8.69 10.83 16.52
N THR A 143 8.89 10.81 15.21
CA THR A 143 8.36 11.79 14.25
C THR A 143 6.87 11.49 14.01
N LYS A 144 5.97 12.23 14.68
CA LYS A 144 4.53 11.93 14.67
C LYS A 144 3.68 12.73 13.68
N ASN A 145 4.23 13.80 13.08
CA ASN A 145 3.48 14.66 12.19
C ASN A 145 4.25 14.98 10.90
N TYR A 146 3.52 15.32 9.83
CA TYR A 146 4.12 15.61 8.53
C TYR A 146 5.13 16.77 8.59
N ARG A 147 4.88 17.78 9.42
CA ARG A 147 5.78 18.95 9.57
C ARG A 147 7.15 18.54 10.11
N SER A 148 7.19 17.56 11.01
CA SER A 148 8.41 17.03 11.62
C SER A 148 9.22 16.09 10.70
N LEU A 149 8.71 15.70 9.53
CA LEU A 149 9.50 14.92 8.57
C LEU A 149 10.64 15.76 7.99
N ASN A 150 11.82 15.14 7.86
CA ASN A 150 13.00 15.79 7.28
C ASN A 150 12.73 16.21 5.83
N LYS A 151 12.56 17.51 5.61
CA LYS A 151 12.17 18.08 4.31
C LYS A 151 13.20 17.88 3.21
N ARG A 152 14.49 17.69 3.56
CA ARG A 152 15.57 17.40 2.60
C ARG A 152 15.45 16.03 1.95
N ARG A 153 14.60 15.14 2.49
CA ARG A 153 14.39 13.78 1.95
C ARG A 153 13.22 13.67 0.98
N PHE A 154 12.50 14.75 0.71
CA PHE A 154 11.52 14.79 -0.36
C PHE A 154 12.23 15.09 -1.68
N GLU A 155 11.97 14.30 -2.71
CA GLU A 155 12.33 14.68 -4.07
C GLU A 155 11.34 15.74 -4.57
N LEU A 156 11.88 16.84 -5.12
CA LEU A 156 11.09 17.85 -5.83
C LEU A 156 10.76 17.36 -7.25
#